data_AF-A0A838H6N3-F1
#
_entry.id   AF-A0A838H6N3-F1
#
_cell.length_a   1.000
_cell.length_b   1.000
_cell.length_c   1.000
_cell.angle_alpha   90.00
_cell.angle_beta   90.00
_cell.angle_gamma   90.00
#
_symmetry.space_group_name_H-M   'P 1'
#
loop_
_entity.id
_entity.type
_entity.pdbx_description
1 polymer ?
#
loop_
_entity_poly.entity_id
_entity_poly.type
_entity_poly.pdbx_seq_one_letter_code
_entity_poly.pdbx_strand_id
1 'polypeptide(L)' 'MSMCPQCISTDLVTVGLETGGGPVRFCHCRHCEHRWWTDPARGAVIALPDVLDRVAS' A
#
# COMPACT_ATOMS: atom_id res chain seq x y z
N MET A 1 7.20 12.13 2.70
CA MET A 1 7.49 11.04 3.66
C MET A 1 6.18 10.33 3.95
N SER A 2 6.11 9.01 3.75
CA SER A 2 4.92 8.23 4.08
C SER A 2 4.88 7.97 5.59
N MET A 3 3.73 8.17 6.24
CA MET A 3 3.53 7.91 7.67
C MET A 3 2.43 6.85 7.84
N CYS A 4 2.49 6.07 8.91
CA CYS A 4 1.40 5.15 9.26
C CYS A 4 0.12 5.96 9.55
N PRO A 5 -1.00 5.66 8.88
CA PRO A 5 -2.26 6.38 9.11
C PRO A 5 -2.86 6.11 10.50
N GLN A 6 -2.42 5.04 11.17
CA GLN A 6 -2.97 4.62 12.46
C GLN A 6 -2.16 5.10 13.67
N CYS A 7 -0.83 5.18 13.57
CA CYS A 7 0.03 5.54 14.70
C CYS A 7 1.08 6.61 14.38
N ILE A 8 0.98 7.26 13.21
CA ILE A 8 1.87 8.32 12.69
C ILE A 8 3.37 7.97 12.59
N SER A 9 3.78 6.75 12.94
CA SER A 9 5.15 6.27 12.80
C SER A 9 5.63 6.33 11.34
N THR A 10 6.87 6.73 11.15
CA THR A 10 7.59 6.71 9.86
C THR A 10 8.35 5.39 9.65
N ASP A 11 8.35 4.49 10.64
CA ASP A 11 9.03 3.20 10.56
C ASP A 11 8.18 2.17 9.78
N LEU A 12 8.33 2.22 8.46
CA LEU A 12 7.51 1.47 7.50
C LEU A 12 8.36 0.53 6.65
N VAL A 13 7.85 -0.69 6.46
CA VAL A 13 8.26 -1.58 5.37
C VAL A 13 7.31 -1.34 4.20
N THR A 14 7.86 -1.10 3.01
CA THR A 14 7.06 -0.90 1.79
C THR A 14 7.53 -1.82 0.68
N VAL A 15 6.59 -2.48 0.01
CA VAL A 15 6.85 -3.35 -1.15
C VAL A 15 6.08 -2.79 -2.34
N GLY A 16 6.78 -2.45 -3.42
CA GLY A 16 6.16 -2.08 -4.69
C GLY A 16 5.92 -3.32 -5.56
N LEU A 17 4.77 -3.37 -6.22
CA LEU A 17 4.41 -4.41 -7.18
C LEU A 17 3.93 -3.75 -8.47
N GLU A 18 4.47 -4.21 -9.59
CA GLU A 18 3.97 -3.87 -10.93
C GLU A 18 3.00 -4.97 -11.37
N THR A 19 1.79 -4.58 -11.78
CA THR A 19 0.71 -5.49 -12.19
C THR A 19 0.20 -5.11 -13.57
N GLY A 20 -0.55 -5.99 -14.24
CA GLY A 20 -1.19 -5.69 -15.53
C GLY A 20 -2.13 -4.47 -15.44
N GLY A 21 -2.84 -4.32 -14.32
CA GLY A 21 -3.69 -3.17 -14.00
C GLY A 21 -2.96 -1.95 -13.40
N GLY A 22 -1.62 -1.92 -13.39
CA GLY A 22 -0.80 -0.80 -12.93
C GLY A 22 -0.08 -1.02 -11.60
N PRO A 23 0.71 -0.03 -11.13
CA PRO A 23 1.51 -0.19 -9.93
C PRO A 23 0.64 -0.18 -8.67
N VAL A 24 1.02 -0.99 -7.68
CA VAL A 24 0.47 -0.98 -6.33
C VAL A 24 1.60 -1.04 -5.31
N ARG A 25 1.35 -0.53 -4.11
CA ARG A 25 2.32 -0.60 -3.00
C ARG A 25 1.65 -1.15 -1.75
N PHE A 26 2.25 -2.19 -1.19
CA PHE A 26 1.93 -2.69 0.14
C PHE A 26 2.77 -1.95 1.17
N CYS A 27 2.14 -1.56 2.28
CA CYS A 27 2.78 -0.88 3.39
C CYS A 27 2.50 -1.64 4.70
N HIS A 28 3.53 -1.80 5.52
CA HIS A 28 3.45 -2.39 6.86
C HIS A 28 4.18 -1.50 7.86
N CYS A 29 3.48 -1.04 8.91
CA CYS A 29 4.11 -0.32 10.00
C CYS A 29 4.74 -1.29 11.00
N ARG A 30 6.04 -1.18 11.25
CA ARG A 30 6.74 -2.05 12.23
C ARG A 30 6.37 -1.75 13.68
N HIS A 31 5.74 -0.61 13.96
CA HIS A 31 5.41 -0.20 15.32
C HIS A 31 4.02 -0.68 15.79
N CYS A 32 2.98 -0.53 14.96
CA CYS A 32 1.61 -0.91 15.32
C CYS A 32 1.05 -2.06 14.46
N GLU A 33 1.87 -2.64 13.57
CA GLU A 33 1.52 -3.74 12.67
C GLU A 33 0.37 -3.44 11.69
N HIS A 34 -0.02 -2.17 11.57
CA HIS A 34 -1.02 -1.75 10.60
C HIS A 34 -0.51 -1.99 9.18
N ARG A 35 -1.38 -2.56 8.35
CA ARG A 35 -1.10 -2.96 6.96
C ARG A 35 -2.13 -2.34 6.04
N TRP A 36 -1.66 -1.76 4.95
CA TRP A 36 -2.53 -1.12 3.98
C TRP A 36 -1.93 -1.13 2.58
N TRP A 37 -2.78 -0.92 1.59
CA TRP A 37 -2.40 -0.81 0.19
C TRP A 37 -2.52 0.63 -0.27
N THR A 38 -1.64 1.05 -1.17
CA THR A 38 -1.73 2.35 -1.81
C THR A 38 -1.53 2.23 -3.32
N ASP A 39 -2.23 3.05 -4.07
CA ASP A 39 -1.91 3.37 -5.46
C ASP A 39 -0.83 4.46 -5.45
N PRO A 40 0.42 4.16 -5.84
CA PRO A 40 1.49 5.15 -5.84
C PRO A 40 1.32 6.22 -6.93
N ALA A 41 0.59 5.94 -8.02
CA ALA A 41 0.31 6.91 -9.06
C ALA A 41 -0.74 7.94 -8.62
N ARG A 42 -1.69 7.52 -7.78
CA ARG A 42 -2.75 8.38 -7.24
C ARG A 42 -2.50 8.89 -5.83
N GLY A 43 -1.51 8.34 -5.13
CA GLY A 43 -1.23 8.64 -3.71
C GLY A 43 -2.36 8.24 -2.76
N ALA A 44 -3.26 7.33 -3.17
CA ALA A 44 -4.47 6.99 -2.45
C ALA A 44 -4.38 5.62 -1.78
N VAL A 45 -4.97 5.46 -0.60
CA VAL A 45 -5.19 4.14 0.00
C VAL A 45 -6.25 3.40 -0.82
N ILE A 46 -5.97 2.14 -1.15
CA ILE A 46 -6.86 1.29 -1.94
C ILE A 46 -7.24 0.04 -1.16
N ALA A 47 -8.40 -0.54 -1.44
CA ALA A 47 -8.86 -1.76 -0.79
C ALA A 47 -8.17 -2.99 -1.42
N LEU A 48 -8.06 -4.07 -0.65
CA LEU A 48 -7.50 -5.33 -1.18
C LEU A 48 -8.26 -5.84 -2.43
N PRO A 49 -9.61 -5.82 -2.52
CA PRO A 49 -10.32 -6.20 -3.74
C PRO A 49 -9.83 -5.46 -5.00
N ASP A 50 -9.63 -4.14 -4.90
CA ASP A 50 -9.15 -3.34 -6.04
C ASP A 50 -7.73 -3.74 -6.47
N VAL A 51 -6.90 -4.21 -5.53
CA VAL A 51 -5.56 -4.74 -5.82
C VAL A 51 -5.65 -6.07 -6.56
N LEU A 52 -6.55 -6.95 -6.12
CA LEU A 52 -6.74 -8.27 -6.74
C LEU A 52 -7.21 -8.14 -8.19
N ASP A 53 -8.13 -7.21 -8.47
CA ASP A 53 -8.62 -6.95 -9.82
C ASP A 53 -7.49 -6.51 -10.76
N ARG A 54 -6.54 -5.70 -10.27
CA ARG A 54 -5.36 -5.27 -11.06
C ARG A 54 -4.39 -6.41 -11.36
N VAL A 55 -4.26 -7.37 -10.46
CA VAL A 55 -3.38 -8.55 -10.64
C VAL A 55 -4.02 -9.57 -11.59
N ALA A 56 -5.34 -9.67 -11.59
CA ALA A 56 -6.09 -10.59 -12.46
C ALA A 56 -6.26 -10.08 -13.90
N SER A 57 -5.87 -8.82 -14.16
CA SER A 57 -5.89 -8.18 -15.48
C SER A 57 -4.63 -8.51 -16.29
#